data_AF-K9WCX5-F1
#
_entry.id   AF-K9WCX5-F1
#
_cell.length_a   1.000
_cell.length_b   1.000
_cell.length_c   1.000
_cell.angle_alpha   90.00
_cell.angle_beta   90.00
_cell.angle_gamma   90.00
#
_symmetry.space_group_name_H-M   'P 1'
#
loop_
_entity.id
_entity.type
_entity.pdbx_description
1 polymer ?
#
loop_
_entity_poly.entity_id
_entity_poly.type
_entity_poly.pdbx_seq_one_letter_code
_entity_poly.pdbx_strand_id
1 'polypeptide(L)'
;MAKETYKQFLKRNLSGMIDRLDLDEFRKDALKARWLDQLLWLESSAAKAKTRFYTLRLITIVGGVITPALVSLNHGQVRIREVFTWTAFGMAQAVAISAAVEELFGFNVRYRTFRNTAEGLKVEGWQYFQLTGHYNRYRSHSGAYVEFAGRVEGLIQQDIEGYLAQVQQADDASRQARDQAKEMAATTTTITAERLNQILEEREKERQLAPPPPPQEVTSTPQVEAELVSVTSTVAVKETNGNGLPKVDLSIWENVIDLPADAKPEPKPQTQNGSTNGNPTGRRMNAAGMRILKECEGLYLNSYKCPAGVWTIGYGCTKGIRPGMTITEAEAEEMLRKELTEFEKGVERILSHIPLNENQFSALVSLTYNCGMEPITEGMTIRRKLEARDYRGAAEGFLLWNKGGGRVLPGLVKRREMERKLFLTEV
;
A
#
# COMPACT_ATOMS: atom_id res chain seq x y z
N MET A 1 34.48 27.34 17.49
CA MET A 1 34.06 27.27 16.07
C MET A 1 32.74 26.52 16.00
N ALA A 2 31.67 27.13 15.47
CA ALA A 2 30.37 26.46 15.34
C ALA A 2 30.50 25.27 14.37
N LYS A 3 29.98 24.09 14.75
CA LYS A 3 29.94 22.93 13.85
C LYS A 3 29.06 23.27 12.65
N GLU A 4 29.63 23.24 11.45
CA GLU A 4 28.90 23.42 10.21
C GLU A 4 27.77 22.37 10.11
N THR A 5 26.55 22.82 9.85
CA THR A 5 25.42 21.88 9.73
C THR A 5 25.54 21.07 8.43
N TYR A 6 25.05 19.83 8.42
CA TYR A 6 25.07 18.98 7.22
C TYR A 6 24.46 19.67 5.99
N LYS A 7 23.38 20.44 6.19
CA LYS A 7 22.73 21.24 5.15
C LYS A 7 23.66 22.32 4.55
N GLN A 8 24.41 23.03 5.40
CA GLN A 8 25.37 24.05 4.94
C GLN A 8 26.52 23.42 4.16
N PHE A 9 27.07 22.31 4.68
CA PHE A 9 28.10 21.55 4.00
C PHE A 9 27.63 21.08 2.61
N LEU A 10 26.42 20.52 2.53
CA LEU A 10 25.84 20.01 1.28
C LEU A 10 25.59 21.15 0.29
N LYS A 11 25.03 22.29 0.74
CA LYS A 11 24.80 23.48 -0.11
C LYS A 11 26.12 23.99 -0.70
N ARG A 12 27.14 24.14 0.14
CA ARG A 12 28.46 24.64 -0.29
C ARG A 12 29.11 23.70 -1.29
N ASN A 13 29.12 22.40 -1.00
CA ASN A 13 29.76 21.39 -1.85
C ASN A 13 29.08 21.32 -3.24
N LEU A 14 27.75 21.16 -3.27
CA LEU A 14 27.01 21.04 -4.52
C LEU A 14 27.00 22.35 -5.31
N SER A 15 26.90 23.50 -4.66
CA SER A 15 27.04 24.80 -5.36
C SER A 15 28.41 24.91 -6.02
N GLY A 16 29.49 24.57 -5.29
CA GLY A 16 30.84 24.60 -5.85
C GLY A 16 31.06 23.60 -6.99
N MET A 17 30.31 22.49 -7.04
CA MET A 17 30.29 21.58 -8.18
C MET A 17 29.55 22.18 -9.38
N ILE A 18 28.37 22.78 -9.15
CA ILE A 18 27.60 23.46 -10.20
C ILE A 18 28.42 24.58 -10.86
N ASP A 19 29.17 25.35 -10.06
CA ASP A 19 29.98 26.47 -10.55
C ASP A 19 31.07 26.04 -11.55
N ARG A 20 31.53 24.78 -11.45
CA ARG A 20 32.57 24.19 -12.31
C ARG A 20 32.03 23.54 -13.58
N LEU A 21 30.72 23.46 -13.75
CA LEU A 21 30.11 22.85 -14.94
C LEU A 21 30.26 23.75 -16.17
N ASP A 22 30.28 23.13 -17.35
CA ASP A 22 30.38 23.80 -18.66
C ASP A 22 29.07 24.47 -19.12
N LEU A 23 28.38 25.13 -18.20
CA LEU A 23 27.08 25.77 -18.40
C LEU A 23 27.21 27.29 -18.48
N ASP A 24 26.26 27.93 -19.16
CA ASP A 24 26.05 29.37 -19.02
C ASP A 24 25.58 29.71 -17.60
N GLU A 25 25.84 30.95 -17.17
CA GLU A 25 25.53 31.40 -15.80
C GLU A 25 24.03 31.30 -15.48
N PHE A 26 23.16 31.54 -16.47
CA PHE A 26 21.72 31.41 -16.27
C PHE A 26 21.31 29.96 -15.93
N ARG A 27 21.86 28.97 -16.64
CA ARG A 27 21.60 27.54 -16.34
C ARG A 27 22.19 27.11 -15.00
N LYS A 28 23.35 27.65 -14.60
CA LYS A 28 23.92 27.38 -13.26
C LYS A 28 23.01 27.92 -12.16
N ASP A 29 22.51 29.14 -12.33
CA ASP A 29 21.59 29.74 -11.37
C ASP A 29 20.25 29.00 -11.32
N ALA A 30 19.74 28.55 -12.47
CA ALA A 30 18.56 27.70 -12.54
C ALA A 30 18.76 26.37 -11.79
N LEU A 31 19.91 25.71 -11.95
CA LEU A 31 20.25 24.50 -11.18
C LEU A 31 20.27 24.75 -9.68
N LYS A 32 20.87 25.86 -9.24
CA LYS A 32 20.93 26.21 -7.82
C LYS A 32 19.54 26.50 -7.26
N ALA A 33 18.76 27.33 -7.93
CA ALA A 33 17.46 27.78 -7.48
C ALA A 33 16.41 26.66 -7.53
N ARG A 34 16.43 25.83 -8.58
CA ARG A 34 15.38 24.83 -8.79
C ARG A 34 15.74 23.47 -8.22
N TRP A 35 16.92 22.93 -8.53
CA TRP A 35 17.30 21.59 -8.11
C TRP A 35 17.94 21.58 -6.71
N LEU A 36 18.98 22.38 -6.50
CA LEU A 36 19.74 22.36 -5.25
C LEU A 36 18.91 22.86 -4.06
N ASP A 37 18.23 23.99 -4.21
CA ASP A 37 17.39 24.52 -3.12
C ASP A 37 16.20 23.59 -2.81
N GLN A 38 15.60 22.93 -3.82
CA GLN A 38 14.55 21.93 -3.59
C GLN A 38 15.10 20.71 -2.84
N LEU A 39 16.26 20.19 -3.22
CA LEU A 39 16.93 19.10 -2.52
C LEU A 39 17.21 19.46 -1.05
N LEU A 40 17.75 20.67 -0.80
CA LEU A 40 18.05 21.14 0.55
C LEU A 40 16.78 21.38 1.39
N TRP A 41 15.69 21.79 0.75
CA TRP A 41 14.39 21.90 1.40
C TRP A 41 13.86 20.52 1.77
N LEU A 42 13.87 19.55 0.85
CA LEU A 42 13.42 18.18 1.10
C LEU A 42 14.22 17.50 2.21
N GLU A 43 15.55 17.62 2.22
CA GLU A 43 16.41 17.12 3.30
C GLU A 43 16.04 17.72 4.65
N SER A 44 15.84 19.04 4.70
CA SER A 44 15.45 19.71 5.93
C SER A 44 14.05 19.32 6.39
N SER A 45 13.11 19.16 5.46
CA SER A 45 11.73 18.77 5.72
C SER A 45 11.65 17.33 6.21
N ALA A 46 12.42 16.41 5.60
CA ALA A 46 12.55 15.03 6.04
C ALA A 46 13.10 14.95 7.47
N ALA A 47 14.17 15.69 7.78
CA ALA A 47 14.75 15.73 9.12
C ALA A 47 13.76 16.26 10.16
N LYS A 48 13.08 17.37 9.87
CA LYS A 48 12.06 17.96 10.77
C LYS A 48 10.88 17.02 10.99
N ALA A 49 10.36 16.40 9.93
CA ALA A 49 9.26 15.45 10.02
C ALA A 49 9.64 14.21 10.83
N LYS A 50 10.87 13.69 10.62
CA LYS A 50 11.44 12.58 11.40
C LYS A 50 11.49 12.93 12.89
N THR A 51 12.07 14.08 13.24
CA THR A 51 12.15 14.51 14.65
C THR A 51 10.76 14.62 15.27
N ARG A 52 9.81 15.31 14.61
CA ARG A 52 8.44 15.45 15.11
C ARG A 52 7.75 14.10 15.32
N PHE A 53 7.88 13.19 14.35
CA PHE A 53 7.34 11.84 14.46
C PHE A 53 7.87 11.10 15.69
N TYR A 54 9.19 11.04 15.87
CA TYR A 54 9.77 10.32 17.01
C TYR A 54 9.50 10.99 18.35
N THR A 55 9.42 12.33 18.41
CA THR A 55 9.07 13.04 19.63
C THR A 55 7.63 12.73 20.06
N LEU A 56 6.66 12.82 19.15
CA LEU A 56 5.26 12.48 19.46
C LEU A 56 5.11 11.02 19.85
N ARG A 57 5.75 10.12 19.09
CA ARG A 57 5.72 8.69 19.35
C ARG A 57 6.35 8.32 20.69
N LEU A 58 7.41 9.01 21.11
CA LEU A 58 8.01 8.83 22.42
C LEU A 58 7.02 9.20 23.53
N ILE A 59 6.31 10.32 23.40
CA ILE A 59 5.28 10.74 24.37
C ILE A 59 4.18 9.68 24.45
N THR A 60 3.70 9.18 23.32
CA THR A 60 2.65 8.14 23.26
C THR A 60 3.09 6.84 23.92
N ILE A 61 4.30 6.34 23.61
CA ILE A 61 4.81 5.07 24.16
C ILE A 61 5.07 5.21 25.67
N VAL A 62 5.81 6.24 26.08
CA VAL A 62 6.19 6.43 27.48
C VAL A 62 4.95 6.74 28.33
N GLY A 63 4.09 7.66 27.90
CA GLY A 63 2.87 7.98 28.61
C GLY A 63 1.89 6.81 28.65
N GLY A 64 1.79 6.01 27.58
CA GLY A 64 0.95 4.80 27.55
C GLY A 64 1.39 3.72 28.54
N VAL A 65 2.70 3.62 28.83
CA VAL A 65 3.23 2.69 29.84
C VAL A 65 3.09 3.27 31.26
N ILE A 66 3.32 4.56 31.44
CA ILE A 66 3.31 5.21 32.75
C ILE A 66 1.88 5.41 33.29
N THR A 67 0.90 5.70 32.42
CA THR A 67 -0.48 5.99 32.85
C THR A 67 -1.12 4.83 33.63
N PRO A 68 -1.09 3.56 33.17
CA PRO A 68 -1.61 2.43 33.95
C PRO A 68 -0.87 2.23 35.28
N ALA A 69 0.45 2.46 35.31
CA ALA A 69 1.25 2.34 36.53
C ALA A 69 0.89 3.41 37.58
N LEU A 70 0.71 4.67 37.14
CA LEU A 70 0.23 5.77 38.00
C LEU A 70 -1.14 5.46 38.61
N VAL A 71 -2.06 4.91 37.81
CA VAL A 71 -3.40 4.53 38.28
C VAL A 71 -3.33 3.36 39.27
N SER A 72 -2.45 2.38 39.02
CA SER A 72 -2.27 1.20 39.88
C SER A 72 -1.59 1.51 41.22
N LEU A 73 -0.71 2.51 41.29
CA LEU A 73 -0.01 2.89 42.52
C LEU A 73 -0.84 3.85 43.40
N ASN A 74 -2.10 4.09 43.05
CA ASN A 74 -3.00 5.05 43.69
C ASN A 74 -3.55 4.59 45.06
N HIS A 75 -2.77 3.82 45.82
CA HIS A 75 -3.14 3.27 47.13
C HIS A 75 -2.35 3.99 48.23
N GLY A 76 -2.96 4.99 48.89
CA GLY A 76 -2.30 5.83 49.91
C GLY A 76 -3.19 6.93 50.50
N GLN A 77 -2.59 7.91 51.19
CA GLN A 77 -3.30 9.06 51.79
C GLN A 77 -4.11 9.86 50.74
N VAL A 78 -5.26 10.41 51.15
CA VAL A 78 -6.23 11.13 50.28
C VAL A 78 -5.57 12.21 49.42
N ARG A 79 -4.67 13.02 50.01
CA ARG A 79 -3.97 14.11 49.30
C ARG A 79 -3.00 13.60 48.22
N ILE A 80 -2.32 12.47 48.49
CA ILE A 80 -1.41 11.83 47.53
C ILE A 80 -2.25 11.24 46.38
N ARG A 81 -3.35 10.56 46.72
CA ARG A 81 -4.27 9.95 45.75
C ARG A 81 -4.82 10.97 44.73
N GLU A 82 -5.18 12.16 45.20
CA GLU A 82 -5.68 13.23 44.33
C GLU A 82 -4.61 13.72 43.33
N VAL A 83 -3.36 13.91 43.78
CA VAL A 83 -2.24 14.30 42.91
C VAL A 83 -1.94 13.24 41.85
N PHE A 84 -1.89 11.96 42.23
CA PHE A 84 -1.67 10.85 41.28
C PHE A 84 -2.79 10.76 40.24
N THR A 85 -4.04 10.98 40.66
CA THR A 85 -5.21 10.92 39.76
C THR A 85 -5.17 12.04 38.71
N TRP A 86 -4.93 13.29 39.12
CA TRP A 86 -4.83 14.41 38.17
C TRP A 86 -3.59 14.30 37.26
N THR A 87 -2.48 13.76 37.77
CA THR A 87 -1.28 13.53 36.96
C THR A 87 -1.52 12.44 35.91
N ALA A 88 -2.14 11.34 36.29
CA ALA A 88 -2.51 10.27 35.36
C ALA A 88 -3.49 10.77 34.29
N PHE A 89 -4.49 11.57 34.68
CA PHE A 89 -5.43 12.18 33.73
C PHE A 89 -4.71 13.11 32.75
N GLY A 90 -3.85 14.01 33.22
CA GLY A 90 -3.07 14.90 32.36
C GLY A 90 -2.16 14.14 31.39
N MET A 91 -1.50 13.07 31.86
CA MET A 91 -0.65 12.24 31.03
C MET A 91 -1.44 11.46 29.98
N ALA A 92 -2.61 10.94 30.33
CA ALA A 92 -3.52 10.28 29.39
C ALA A 92 -3.94 11.23 28.26
N GLN A 93 -4.26 12.49 28.59
CA GLN A 93 -4.61 13.47 27.57
C GLN A 93 -3.43 13.85 26.68
N ALA A 94 -2.22 13.98 27.24
CA ALA A 94 -1.02 14.22 26.44
C ALA A 94 -0.74 13.09 25.45
N VAL A 95 -0.95 11.83 25.86
CA VAL A 95 -0.84 10.64 25.00
C VAL A 95 -1.89 10.68 23.88
N ALA A 96 -3.16 10.94 24.23
CA ALA A 96 -4.25 10.99 23.25
C ALA A 96 -4.04 12.09 22.21
N ILE A 97 -3.66 13.30 22.65
CA ILE A 97 -3.35 14.43 21.76
C ILE A 97 -2.14 14.10 20.89
N SER A 98 -1.09 13.50 21.45
CA SER A 98 0.12 13.16 20.69
C SER A 98 -0.17 12.13 19.60
N ALA A 99 -0.98 11.10 19.91
CA ALA A 99 -1.42 10.10 18.94
C ALA A 99 -2.30 10.73 17.84
N ALA A 100 -3.26 11.57 18.21
CA ALA A 100 -4.12 12.27 17.25
C ALA A 100 -3.32 13.20 16.32
N VAL A 101 -2.32 13.91 16.86
CA VAL A 101 -1.42 14.77 16.07
C VAL A 101 -0.51 13.95 15.15
N GLU A 102 -0.01 12.79 15.60
CA GLU A 102 0.77 11.88 14.74
C GLU A 102 -0.05 11.39 13.54
N GLU A 103 -1.31 11.05 13.78
CA GLU A 103 -2.26 10.60 12.75
C GLU A 103 -2.65 11.74 11.80
N LEU A 104 -3.12 12.87 12.32
CA LEU A 104 -3.57 14.02 11.54
C LEU A 104 -2.49 14.57 10.60
N PHE A 105 -1.24 14.66 11.08
CA PHE A 105 -0.15 15.20 10.29
C PHE A 105 0.65 14.15 9.51
N GLY A 106 0.40 12.86 9.74
CA GLY A 106 1.02 11.77 8.98
C GLY A 106 2.54 11.85 8.90
N PHE A 107 3.22 12.32 9.97
CA PHE A 107 4.67 12.62 9.92
C PHE A 107 5.52 11.41 9.51
N ASN A 108 5.05 10.19 9.79
CA ASN A 108 5.72 8.95 9.39
C ASN A 108 5.82 8.79 7.85
N VAL A 109 4.79 9.22 7.13
CA VAL A 109 4.71 9.08 5.67
C VAL A 109 5.46 10.25 5.04
N ARG A 110 5.19 11.47 5.52
CA ARG A 110 5.86 12.69 5.05
C ARG A 110 7.38 12.61 5.12
N TYR A 111 7.95 12.12 6.23
CA TYR A 111 9.42 12.02 6.32
C TYR A 111 10.00 11.07 5.28
N ARG A 112 9.33 9.94 5.02
CA ARG A 112 9.79 8.92 4.06
C ARG A 112 9.68 9.41 2.63
N THR A 113 8.57 10.05 2.29
CA THR A 113 8.36 10.65 0.97
C THR A 113 9.43 11.70 0.70
N PHE A 114 9.62 12.69 1.60
CA PHE A 114 10.67 13.69 1.44
C PHE A 114 12.07 13.10 1.34
N ARG A 115 12.35 12.05 2.12
CA ARG A 115 13.64 11.36 2.10
C ARG A 115 13.87 10.64 0.77
N ASN A 116 12.87 9.93 0.26
CA ASN A 116 12.98 9.21 -1.01
C ASN A 116 13.17 10.17 -2.18
N THR A 117 12.39 11.25 -2.23
CA THR A 117 12.51 12.28 -3.27
C THR A 117 13.85 13.00 -3.20
N ALA A 118 14.34 13.33 -1.99
CA ALA A 118 15.68 13.89 -1.81
C ALA A 118 16.78 12.94 -2.30
N GLU A 119 16.70 11.65 -1.99
CA GLU A 119 17.68 10.67 -2.45
C GLU A 119 17.62 10.47 -3.97
N GLY A 120 16.42 10.45 -4.57
CA GLY A 120 16.25 10.45 -6.03
C GLY A 120 16.91 11.66 -6.70
N LEU A 121 16.67 12.86 -6.18
CA LEU A 121 17.30 14.09 -6.68
C LEU A 121 18.82 14.10 -6.54
N LYS A 122 19.37 13.50 -5.47
CA LYS A 122 20.83 13.33 -5.32
C LYS A 122 21.40 12.38 -6.35
N VAL A 123 20.73 11.23 -6.56
CA VAL A 123 21.17 10.24 -7.55
C VAL A 123 21.19 10.87 -8.94
N GLU A 124 20.12 11.55 -9.34
CA GLU A 124 20.08 12.28 -10.61
C GLU A 124 21.17 13.35 -10.71
N GLY A 125 21.39 14.11 -9.64
CA GLY A 125 22.47 15.10 -9.58
C GLY A 125 23.86 14.48 -9.78
N TRP A 126 24.16 13.37 -9.12
CA TRP A 126 25.42 12.66 -9.28
C TRP A 126 25.62 12.09 -10.67
N GLN A 127 24.57 11.51 -11.26
CA GLN A 127 24.61 11.01 -12.64
C GLN A 127 24.87 12.15 -13.61
N TYR A 128 24.23 13.31 -13.42
CA TYR A 128 24.45 14.49 -14.26
C TYR A 128 25.87 15.03 -14.13
N PHE A 129 26.38 15.24 -12.90
CA PHE A 129 27.73 15.77 -12.71
C PHE A 129 28.82 14.88 -13.29
N GLN A 130 28.62 13.56 -13.27
CA GLN A 130 29.58 12.60 -13.81
C GLN A 130 29.33 12.25 -15.27
N LEU A 131 28.26 12.77 -15.89
CA LEU A 131 27.77 12.34 -17.21
C LEU A 131 27.66 10.82 -17.31
N THR A 132 27.05 10.19 -16.30
CA THR A 132 26.82 8.74 -16.22
C THR A 132 25.33 8.42 -16.31
N GLY A 133 25.00 7.12 -16.36
CA GLY A 133 23.61 6.68 -16.48
C GLY A 133 22.97 7.19 -17.77
N HIS A 134 21.83 7.86 -17.65
CA HIS A 134 21.11 8.43 -18.80
C HIS A 134 21.86 9.58 -19.49
N TYR A 135 22.83 10.20 -18.81
CA TYR A 135 23.59 11.32 -19.34
C TYR A 135 24.88 10.90 -20.08
N ASN A 136 25.19 9.59 -20.14
CA ASN A 136 26.40 9.06 -20.76
C ASN A 136 26.54 9.36 -22.27
N ARG A 137 25.41 9.65 -22.94
CA ARG A 137 25.36 9.97 -24.36
C ARG A 137 25.81 11.40 -24.67
N TYR A 138 25.89 12.26 -23.66
CA TYR A 138 26.31 13.64 -23.83
C TYR A 138 27.80 13.79 -23.56
N ARG A 139 28.44 14.67 -24.33
CA ARG A 139 29.84 15.03 -24.16
C ARG A 139 30.07 16.23 -23.25
N SER A 140 29.01 16.95 -22.90
CA SER A 140 29.00 18.17 -22.10
C SER A 140 27.77 18.21 -21.19
N HIS A 141 27.90 18.90 -20.04
CA HIS A 141 26.77 19.14 -19.13
C HIS A 141 25.74 20.05 -19.78
N SER A 142 26.18 20.99 -20.62
CA SER A 142 25.30 21.84 -21.43
C SER A 142 24.38 21.05 -22.36
N GLY A 143 24.89 19.98 -23.00
CA GLY A 143 24.07 19.09 -23.82
C GLY A 143 23.08 18.25 -23.01
N ALA A 144 23.50 17.79 -21.83
CA ALA A 144 22.68 16.98 -20.92
C ALA A 144 21.65 17.78 -20.11
N TYR A 145 21.78 19.11 -20.04
CA TYR A 145 21.02 19.97 -19.13
C TYR A 145 19.50 19.82 -19.28
N VAL A 146 18.99 19.77 -20.51
CA VAL A 146 17.54 19.71 -20.76
C VAL A 146 16.94 18.40 -20.26
N GLU A 147 17.63 17.29 -20.44
CA GLU A 147 17.17 15.99 -19.92
C GLU A 147 17.25 15.95 -18.40
N PHE A 148 18.31 16.51 -17.81
CA PHE A 148 18.45 16.58 -16.36
C PHE A 148 17.32 17.40 -15.75
N ALA A 149 17.05 18.60 -16.29
CA ALA A 149 15.95 19.44 -15.84
C ALA A 149 14.61 18.71 -15.95
N GLY A 150 14.34 18.03 -17.08
CA GLY A 150 13.12 17.25 -17.26
C GLY A 150 12.96 16.11 -16.24
N ARG A 151 14.05 15.41 -15.92
CA ARG A 151 14.04 14.34 -14.90
C ARG A 151 13.83 14.87 -13.49
N VAL A 152 14.46 15.99 -13.15
CA VAL A 152 14.24 16.67 -11.87
C VAL A 152 12.78 17.08 -11.72
N GLU A 153 12.18 17.67 -12.75
CA GLU A 153 10.76 18.02 -12.73
C GLU A 153 9.87 16.79 -12.62
N GLY A 154 10.20 15.69 -13.33
CA GLY A 154 9.47 14.42 -13.22
C GLY A 154 9.49 13.85 -11.80
N LEU A 155 10.63 13.88 -11.11
CA LEU A 155 10.75 13.44 -9.72
C LEU A 155 9.94 14.32 -8.76
N ILE A 156 9.92 15.64 -8.99
CA ILE A 156 9.14 16.58 -8.18
C ILE A 156 7.64 16.38 -8.44
N GLN A 157 7.24 16.17 -9.69
CA GLN A 157 5.84 15.96 -10.05
C GLN A 157 5.30 14.64 -9.48
N GLN A 158 6.10 13.57 -9.52
CA GLN A 158 5.75 12.29 -8.90
C GLN A 158 5.53 12.42 -7.38
N ASP A 159 6.27 13.30 -6.70
CA ASP A 159 6.09 13.63 -5.28
C ASP A 159 4.74 14.32 -5.02
N ILE A 160 4.38 15.30 -5.87
CA ILE A 160 3.11 16.04 -5.79
C ILE A 160 1.91 15.13 -6.08
N GLU A 161 1.99 14.30 -7.11
CA GLU A 161 0.92 13.35 -7.47
C GLU A 161 0.73 12.28 -6.38
N GLY A 162 1.83 11.80 -5.79
CA GLY A 162 1.78 10.90 -4.63
C GLY A 162 1.15 11.54 -3.40
N TYR A 163 1.36 12.84 -3.17
CA TYR A 163 0.71 13.59 -2.10
C TYR A 163 -0.79 13.79 -2.36
N LEU A 164 -1.16 14.19 -3.58
CA LEU A 164 -2.56 14.38 -3.98
C LEU A 164 -3.37 13.08 -3.88
N ALA A 165 -2.81 11.96 -4.31
CA ALA A 165 -3.44 10.65 -4.19
C ALA A 165 -3.71 10.24 -2.73
N GLN A 166 -2.81 10.60 -1.80
CA GLN A 166 -3.00 10.33 -0.37
C GLN A 166 -4.06 11.23 0.25
N VAL A 167 -4.13 12.51 -0.15
CA VAL A 167 -5.20 13.43 0.28
C VAL A 167 -6.55 12.93 -0.23
N GLN A 168 -6.63 12.50 -1.49
CA GLN A 168 -7.85 11.95 -2.08
C GLN A 168 -8.32 10.70 -1.33
N GLN A 169 -7.42 9.77 -1.04
CA GLN A 169 -7.75 8.55 -0.27
C GLN A 169 -8.22 8.85 1.15
N ALA A 170 -7.66 9.86 1.81
CA ALA A 170 -8.09 10.29 3.14
C ALA A 170 -9.51 10.91 3.09
N ASP A 171 -9.80 11.71 2.08
CA ASP A 171 -11.14 12.29 1.86
C ASP A 171 -12.17 11.20 1.56
N ASP A 172 -11.83 10.21 0.73
CA ASP A 172 -12.70 9.10 0.37
C ASP A 172 -12.98 8.18 1.57
N ALA A 173 -11.96 7.87 2.38
CA ALA A 173 -12.13 7.12 3.62
C ALA A 173 -13.02 7.87 4.64
N SER A 174 -12.87 9.19 4.73
CA SER A 174 -13.70 10.05 5.59
C SER A 174 -15.15 10.08 5.14
N ARG A 175 -15.41 10.06 3.83
CA ARG A 175 -16.76 9.95 3.25
C ARG A 175 -17.38 8.60 3.55
N GLN A 176 -16.65 7.51 3.28
CA GLN A 176 -17.12 6.15 3.57
C GLN A 176 -17.46 5.94 5.06
N ALA A 177 -16.64 6.45 5.97
CA ALA A 177 -16.90 6.37 7.41
C ALA A 177 -18.18 7.13 7.81
N ARG A 178 -18.45 8.29 7.19
CA ARG A 178 -19.70 9.05 7.42
C ARG A 178 -20.92 8.31 6.87
N ASP A 179 -20.78 7.67 5.71
CA ASP A 179 -21.89 6.92 5.09
C ASP A 179 -22.20 5.65 5.89
N GLN A 180 -21.19 4.92 6.35
CA GLN A 180 -21.36 3.79 7.29
C GLN A 180 -21.99 4.23 8.61
N ALA A 181 -21.58 5.37 9.18
CA ALA A 181 -22.17 5.87 10.41
C ALA A 181 -23.66 6.26 10.23
N LYS A 182 -24.03 6.82 9.08
CA LYS A 182 -25.44 7.11 8.74
C LYS A 182 -26.25 5.84 8.57
N GLU A 183 -25.71 4.84 7.87
CA GLU A 183 -26.37 3.55 7.66
C GLU A 183 -26.57 2.82 8.99
N MET A 184 -25.56 2.79 9.85
CA MET A 184 -25.62 2.18 11.17
C MET A 184 -26.60 2.93 12.11
N ALA A 185 -26.69 4.26 12.01
CA ALA A 185 -27.70 5.05 12.71
C ALA A 185 -29.12 4.77 12.20
N ALA A 186 -29.30 4.59 10.89
CA ALA A 186 -30.58 4.22 10.29
C ALA A 186 -31.01 2.83 10.75
N THR A 187 -30.13 1.83 10.68
CA THR A 187 -30.39 0.46 11.18
C THR A 187 -30.74 0.44 12.67
N THR A 188 -29.99 1.19 13.49
CA THR A 188 -30.26 1.30 14.93
C THR A 188 -31.64 1.92 15.20
N THR A 189 -32.03 2.94 14.42
CA THR A 189 -33.35 3.59 14.54
C THR A 189 -34.47 2.62 14.17
N THR A 190 -34.32 1.83 13.11
CA THR A 190 -35.31 0.84 12.68
C THR A 190 -35.47 -0.29 13.71
N ILE A 191 -34.36 -0.84 14.22
CA ILE A 191 -34.39 -1.89 15.25
C ILE A 191 -35.04 -1.38 16.54
N THR A 192 -34.80 -0.12 16.90
CA THR A 192 -35.40 0.48 18.11
C THR A 192 -36.90 0.68 17.94
N ALA A 193 -37.34 1.11 16.75
CA ALA A 193 -38.76 1.27 16.43
C ALA A 193 -39.51 -0.08 16.38
N GLU A 194 -38.92 -1.12 15.78
CA GLU A 194 -39.49 -2.48 15.77
C GLU A 194 -39.64 -3.04 17.18
N ARG A 195 -38.62 -2.90 18.03
CA ARG A 195 -38.70 -3.30 19.44
C ARG A 195 -39.80 -2.56 20.20
N LEU A 196 -39.97 -1.27 19.93
CA LEU A 196 -41.02 -0.48 20.60
C LEU A 196 -42.41 -0.98 20.21
N ASN A 197 -42.63 -1.29 18.94
CA ASN A 197 -43.91 -1.81 18.45
C ASN A 197 -44.21 -3.20 19.04
N GLN A 198 -43.21 -4.09 19.13
CA GLN A 198 -43.37 -5.39 19.79
C GLN A 198 -43.79 -5.24 21.26
N ILE A 199 -43.16 -4.32 22.00
CA ILE A 199 -43.51 -4.04 23.39
C ILE A 199 -44.93 -3.50 23.51
N LEU A 200 -45.36 -2.61 22.59
CA LEU A 200 -46.72 -2.07 22.59
C LEU A 200 -47.76 -3.16 22.30
N GLU A 201 -47.51 -4.05 21.35
CA GLU A 201 -48.38 -5.19 21.05
C GLU A 201 -48.47 -6.16 22.24
N GLU A 202 -47.36 -6.44 22.92
CA GLU A 202 -47.35 -7.23 24.16
C GLU A 202 -48.19 -6.57 25.25
N ARG A 203 -48.05 -5.24 25.43
CA ARG A 203 -48.84 -4.46 26.40
C ARG A 203 -50.32 -4.42 26.06
N GLU A 204 -50.70 -4.39 24.78
CA GLU A 204 -52.09 -4.45 24.34
C GLU A 204 -52.70 -5.84 24.61
N LYS A 205 -51.95 -6.91 24.33
CA LYS A 205 -52.37 -8.28 24.68
C LYS A 205 -52.53 -8.46 26.18
N GLU A 206 -51.62 -7.92 26.99
CA GLU A 206 -51.74 -7.90 28.45
C GLU A 206 -53.00 -7.16 28.92
N ARG A 207 -53.34 -6.01 28.31
CA ARG A 207 -54.57 -5.27 28.63
C ARG A 207 -55.85 -6.02 28.27
N GLN A 208 -55.86 -6.76 27.16
CA GLN A 208 -57.03 -7.53 26.74
C GLN A 208 -57.30 -8.74 27.63
N LEU A 209 -56.26 -9.26 28.32
CA LEU A 209 -56.38 -10.39 29.24
C LEU A 209 -56.58 -9.95 30.71
N ALA A 210 -56.44 -8.66 31.01
CA ALA A 210 -56.60 -8.15 32.37
C ALA A 210 -58.10 -8.07 32.76
N PRO A 211 -58.48 -8.50 33.97
CA PRO A 211 -59.86 -8.32 34.47
C PRO A 211 -60.19 -6.82 34.59
N PRO A 212 -61.46 -6.42 34.42
CA PRO A 212 -61.85 -5.02 34.43
C PRO A 212 -61.48 -4.37 35.78
N PRO A 213 -60.88 -3.16 35.78
CA PRO A 213 -60.59 -2.47 37.02
C PRO A 213 -61.90 -2.16 37.76
N PRO A 214 -61.92 -2.23 39.11
CA PRO A 214 -63.08 -1.87 39.88
C PRO A 214 -63.48 -0.42 39.58
N PRO A 215 -64.79 -0.10 39.52
CA PRO A 215 -65.27 1.21 39.11
C PRO A 215 -64.71 2.30 40.03
N GLN A 216 -63.90 3.19 39.46
CA GLN A 216 -63.49 4.43 40.12
C GLN A 216 -64.48 5.54 39.74
N GLU A 217 -65.05 6.17 40.77
CA GLU A 217 -65.90 7.35 40.67
C GLU A 217 -65.17 8.50 39.98
N VAL A 218 -65.71 8.92 38.84
CA VAL A 218 -65.27 10.13 38.14
C VAL A 218 -65.94 11.33 38.80
N THR A 219 -65.16 12.17 39.47
CA THR A 219 -65.55 13.55 39.78
C THR A 219 -64.92 14.50 38.76
N SER A 220 -65.74 14.92 37.78
CA SER A 220 -65.92 16.30 37.29
C SER A 220 -64.73 17.29 37.41
N THR A 221 -63.97 17.60 36.35
CA THR A 221 -64.12 18.69 35.32
C THR A 221 -62.94 19.71 35.41
N PRO A 222 -62.72 20.64 34.45
CA PRO A 222 -61.83 20.48 33.29
C PRO A 222 -60.67 21.51 33.24
N GLN A 223 -59.51 21.17 32.66
CA GLN A 223 -58.61 22.15 32.03
C GLN A 223 -58.02 21.57 30.75
N VAL A 224 -58.52 22.10 29.65
CA VAL A 224 -58.00 22.00 28.29
C VAL A 224 -56.90 23.05 28.14
N GLU A 225 -55.86 22.71 27.36
CA GLU A 225 -54.86 23.60 26.76
C GLU A 225 -53.84 24.30 27.68
N ALA A 226 -52.61 23.76 27.71
CA ALA A 226 -51.36 24.46 27.32
C ALA A 226 -50.13 23.64 27.74
N GLU A 227 -49.42 23.07 26.76
CA GLU A 227 -47.95 22.99 26.63
C GLU A 227 -47.55 21.85 25.69
N LEU A 228 -47.92 22.02 24.42
CA LEU A 228 -46.94 21.83 23.36
C LEU A 228 -45.88 22.93 23.54
N VAL A 229 -44.60 22.54 23.59
CA VAL A 229 -43.39 23.24 23.10
C VAL A 229 -42.18 22.94 24.00
N SER A 230 -41.32 22.06 23.48
CA SER A 230 -39.86 21.90 23.67
C SER A 230 -39.59 20.39 23.73
N VAL A 231 -39.19 19.75 22.63
CA VAL A 231 -37.89 19.94 21.99
C VAL A 231 -38.02 19.75 20.47
N THR A 232 -37.82 20.83 19.72
CA THR A 232 -37.36 20.83 18.31
C THR A 232 -35.90 20.31 18.29
N SER A 233 -35.42 19.46 17.38
CA SER A 233 -35.41 19.63 15.93
C SER A 233 -34.99 18.32 15.26
N THR A 234 -35.80 17.79 14.35
CA THR A 234 -35.30 16.89 13.30
C THR A 234 -35.96 17.27 11.98
N VAL A 235 -35.21 18.08 11.21
CA VAL A 235 -35.09 18.08 9.75
C VAL A 235 -36.37 17.78 8.95
N ALA A 236 -37.02 18.86 8.50
CA ALA A 236 -37.80 18.83 7.27
C ALA A 236 -36.90 19.26 6.10
N VAL A 237 -36.68 18.38 5.12
CA VAL A 237 -36.76 18.76 3.71
C VAL A 237 -37.51 17.63 3.00
N LYS A 238 -38.66 18.02 2.45
CA LYS A 238 -39.60 17.19 1.70
C LYS A 238 -39.57 17.70 0.26
N GLU A 239 -39.42 16.82 -0.73
CA GLU A 239 -40.10 16.91 -2.02
C GLU A 239 -40.48 15.50 -2.49
N THR A 240 -41.56 15.42 -3.27
CA THR A 240 -42.46 14.29 -3.51
C THR A 240 -42.54 13.91 -5.01
N ASN A 241 -43.06 12.71 -5.35
CA ASN A 241 -43.86 12.39 -6.56
C ASN A 241 -43.26 12.69 -7.97
N GLY A 242 -43.82 12.24 -9.10
CA GLY A 242 -45.10 11.54 -9.32
C GLY A 242 -44.93 10.18 -9.99
N ASN A 243 -45.61 9.12 -9.57
CA ASN A 243 -46.94 9.04 -8.96
C ASN A 243 -46.96 7.98 -7.88
N GLY A 244 -47.44 8.32 -6.69
CA GLY A 244 -47.45 7.44 -5.53
C GLY A 244 -48.03 6.04 -5.76
N LEU A 245 -47.27 5.03 -5.29
CA LEU A 245 -47.64 3.63 -4.94
C LEU A 245 -48.31 2.77 -6.05
N PRO A 246 -48.40 1.43 -5.89
CA PRO A 246 -47.33 0.42 -5.84
C PRO A 246 -47.59 -0.73 -6.87
N LYS A 247 -46.66 -1.69 -7.05
CA LYS A 247 -47.06 -3.10 -7.29
C LYS A 247 -45.93 -4.09 -7.02
N VAL A 248 -46.31 -5.07 -6.21
CA VAL A 248 -45.57 -6.25 -5.73
C VAL A 248 -45.88 -7.42 -6.67
N ASP A 249 -44.91 -8.29 -6.93
CA ASP A 249 -45.13 -9.75 -6.86
C ASP A 249 -43.79 -10.48 -6.66
N LEU A 250 -43.77 -11.39 -5.68
CA LEU A 250 -42.63 -12.20 -5.22
C LEU A 250 -43.06 -13.67 -5.18
N SER A 251 -43.42 -14.20 -6.34
CA SER A 251 -43.49 -15.63 -6.59
C SER A 251 -42.60 -15.97 -7.78
N ILE A 252 -42.09 -17.20 -7.85
CA ILE A 252 -40.95 -17.67 -8.67
C ILE A 252 -39.65 -17.35 -7.92
N TRP A 253 -38.99 -18.28 -7.21
CA TRP A 253 -38.39 -19.49 -7.74
C TRP A 253 -38.31 -20.63 -6.70
N GLU A 254 -38.98 -21.75 -7.00
CA GLU A 254 -38.66 -23.08 -6.47
C GLU A 254 -38.60 -24.07 -7.66
N ASN A 255 -37.42 -24.68 -7.82
CA ASN A 255 -37.11 -26.04 -8.26
C ASN A 255 -37.43 -26.61 -9.68
N VAL A 256 -36.30 -27.04 -10.31
CA VAL A 256 -36.04 -28.32 -11.03
C VAL A 256 -36.55 -28.49 -12.48
N ILE A 257 -35.63 -28.89 -13.40
CA ILE A 257 -35.68 -30.09 -14.28
C ILE A 257 -34.37 -30.24 -15.11
N ASP A 258 -33.97 -31.50 -15.29
CA ASP A 258 -32.80 -32.12 -15.94
C ASP A 258 -32.75 -32.11 -17.49
N LEU A 259 -31.50 -32.11 -18.02
CA LEU A 259 -30.89 -32.82 -19.20
C LEU A 259 -31.55 -32.79 -20.61
N PRO A 260 -30.78 -32.92 -21.76
CA PRO A 260 -29.74 -33.93 -22.00
C PRO A 260 -28.50 -33.54 -22.84
N ALA A 261 -27.60 -34.54 -22.94
CA ALA A 261 -26.33 -34.58 -23.65
C ALA A 261 -26.46 -34.83 -25.18
N ASP A 262 -25.53 -34.26 -25.95
CA ASP A 262 -24.74 -34.91 -27.04
C ASP A 262 -24.29 -33.88 -28.09
N ALA A 263 -22.97 -33.64 -28.20
CA ALA A 263 -22.32 -33.21 -29.44
C ALA A 263 -20.79 -33.44 -29.38
N LYS A 264 -20.28 -34.29 -30.28
CA LYS A 264 -18.86 -34.60 -30.53
C LYS A 264 -18.06 -33.36 -30.98
N PRO A 265 -16.72 -33.33 -30.79
CA PRO A 265 -15.84 -32.49 -31.60
C PRO A 265 -15.10 -33.29 -32.69
N GLU A 266 -15.06 -32.73 -33.91
CA GLU A 266 -14.18 -33.14 -35.01
C GLU A 266 -12.88 -32.28 -35.07
N PRO A 267 -11.82 -32.74 -35.77
CA PRO A 267 -10.43 -32.34 -35.51
C PRO A 267 -9.81 -31.40 -36.57
N LYS A 268 -8.66 -30.78 -36.22
CA LYS A 268 -7.43 -30.49 -37.05
C LYS A 268 -6.62 -29.30 -36.48
N PRO A 269 -5.34 -29.06 -36.86
CA PRO A 269 -4.41 -29.86 -37.70
C PRO A 269 -3.03 -30.16 -37.04
N GLN A 270 -2.35 -31.16 -37.57
CA GLN A 270 -0.91 -31.41 -37.37
C GLN A 270 -0.08 -30.73 -38.47
N THR A 271 1.11 -30.24 -38.12
CA THR A 271 2.39 -30.21 -38.87
C THR A 271 3.34 -29.27 -38.11
N GLN A 272 4.66 -29.46 -37.96
CA GLN A 272 5.59 -30.56 -38.17
C GLN A 272 6.85 -30.25 -37.35
N ASN A 273 7.42 -31.31 -36.77
CA ASN A 273 8.73 -31.50 -36.15
C ASN A 273 9.84 -30.44 -36.33
N GLY A 274 10.43 -30.06 -35.19
CA GLY A 274 11.86 -29.78 -35.05
C GLY A 274 12.41 -30.62 -33.90
N SER A 275 12.99 -31.77 -34.23
CA SER A 275 13.70 -32.66 -33.31
C SER A 275 15.14 -32.20 -33.15
N THR A 276 15.62 -32.09 -31.90
CA THR A 276 16.98 -32.51 -31.55
C THR A 276 17.00 -33.14 -30.16
N ASN A 277 17.47 -34.39 -30.13
CA ASN A 277 17.75 -35.24 -28.98
C ASN A 277 18.88 -34.71 -28.08
N GLY A 278 18.83 -35.06 -26.78
CA GLY A 278 20.03 -35.50 -26.02
C GLY A 278 20.50 -34.66 -24.83
N ASN A 279 20.46 -35.29 -23.64
CA ASN A 279 21.15 -35.00 -22.36
C ASN A 279 20.48 -34.07 -21.30
N PRO A 280 20.63 -34.38 -19.99
CA PRO A 280 19.69 -34.02 -18.94
C PRO A 280 19.96 -32.62 -18.41
N THR A 281 19.19 -31.63 -18.84
CA THR A 281 19.16 -30.35 -18.14
C THR A 281 17.72 -29.87 -18.02
N GLY A 282 17.28 -29.60 -16.79
CA GLY A 282 15.90 -29.22 -16.47
C GLY A 282 15.43 -27.99 -17.24
N ARG A 283 14.11 -27.75 -17.20
CA ARG A 283 13.46 -26.62 -17.88
C ARG A 283 14.13 -25.31 -17.52
N ARG A 284 14.18 -24.40 -18.50
CA ARG A 284 14.84 -23.09 -18.40
C ARG A 284 13.84 -21.98 -18.63
N MET A 285 14.07 -20.84 -17.97
CA MET A 285 13.30 -19.62 -18.20
C MET A 285 13.50 -19.14 -19.64
N ASN A 286 12.41 -18.80 -20.30
CA ASN A 286 12.40 -18.33 -21.68
C ASN A 286 12.78 -16.83 -21.79
N ALA A 287 12.90 -16.33 -23.01
CA ALA A 287 13.31 -14.95 -23.28
C ALA A 287 12.31 -13.91 -22.73
N ALA A 288 11.02 -14.23 -22.68
CA ALA A 288 10.00 -13.33 -22.14
C ALA A 288 10.15 -13.17 -20.62
N GLY A 289 10.32 -14.28 -19.89
CA GLY A 289 10.61 -14.25 -18.46
C GLY A 289 11.91 -13.53 -18.12
N MET A 290 12.97 -13.79 -18.91
CA MET A 290 14.27 -13.11 -18.75
C MET A 290 14.14 -11.59 -18.87
N ARG A 291 13.34 -11.11 -19.81
CA ARG A 291 13.11 -9.67 -19.99
C ARG A 291 12.44 -9.03 -18.78
N ILE A 292 11.36 -9.64 -18.28
CA ILE A 292 10.63 -9.14 -17.10
C ILE A 292 11.56 -9.11 -15.89
N LEU A 293 12.34 -10.16 -15.67
CA LEU A 293 13.26 -10.24 -14.55
C LEU A 293 14.32 -9.13 -14.62
N LYS A 294 14.99 -8.98 -15.78
CA LYS A 294 16.00 -7.93 -15.98
C LYS A 294 15.42 -6.53 -15.77
N GLU A 295 14.21 -6.26 -16.28
CA GLU A 295 13.52 -4.98 -16.09
C GLU A 295 13.22 -4.70 -14.60
N CYS A 296 12.83 -5.73 -13.84
CA CYS A 296 12.49 -5.58 -12.43
C CYS A 296 13.70 -5.43 -11.51
N GLU A 297 14.79 -6.16 -11.77
CA GLU A 297 16.01 -6.11 -10.94
C GLU A 297 16.84 -4.84 -11.24
N GLY A 298 16.86 -4.42 -12.50
CA GLY A 298 17.71 -3.33 -12.98
C GLY A 298 19.19 -3.73 -13.10
N LEU A 299 19.90 -3.10 -14.04
CA LEU A 299 21.31 -3.40 -14.32
C LEU A 299 22.24 -2.38 -13.66
N TYR A 300 23.16 -2.87 -12.81
CA TYR A 300 24.20 -2.06 -12.19
C TYR A 300 25.59 -2.60 -12.51
N LEU A 301 26.30 -1.98 -13.46
CA LEU A 301 27.61 -2.44 -13.93
C LEU A 301 28.75 -2.20 -12.92
N ASN A 302 28.53 -1.39 -11.90
CA ASN A 302 29.48 -1.13 -10.82
C ASN A 302 28.93 -1.64 -9.49
N SER A 303 29.80 -2.21 -8.66
CA SER A 303 29.41 -2.67 -7.32
C SER A 303 28.88 -1.51 -6.48
N TYR A 304 27.70 -1.67 -5.88
CA TYR A 304 27.10 -0.70 -4.97
C TYR A 304 26.71 -1.36 -3.65
N LYS A 305 26.49 -0.58 -2.59
CA LYS A 305 25.88 -1.09 -1.35
C LYS A 305 24.37 -0.94 -1.42
N CYS A 306 23.64 -2.04 -1.30
CA CYS A 306 22.19 -2.01 -1.16
C CYS A 306 21.78 -1.43 0.21
N PRO A 307 20.49 -1.11 0.44
CA PRO A 307 20.01 -0.60 1.73
C PRO A 307 20.30 -1.50 2.94
N ALA A 308 20.51 -2.82 2.71
CA ALA A 308 20.92 -3.77 3.74
C ALA A 308 22.45 -3.77 4.01
N GLY A 309 23.22 -2.90 3.34
CA GLY A 309 24.67 -2.75 3.52
C GLY A 309 25.53 -3.80 2.81
N VAL A 310 24.92 -4.68 2.00
CA VAL A 310 25.58 -5.75 1.25
C VAL A 310 26.06 -5.23 -0.11
N TRP A 311 27.23 -5.68 -0.57
CA TRP A 311 27.74 -5.36 -1.90
C TRP A 311 26.96 -6.10 -2.98
N THR A 312 26.50 -5.37 -3.98
CA THR A 312 25.61 -5.86 -5.05
C THR A 312 26.10 -5.35 -6.40
N ILE A 313 26.02 -6.17 -7.45
CA ILE A 313 26.36 -5.79 -8.84
C ILE A 313 25.48 -6.57 -9.84
N GLY A 314 25.41 -6.11 -11.09
CA GLY A 314 24.61 -6.73 -12.14
C GLY A 314 23.12 -6.61 -11.86
N TYR A 315 22.40 -7.72 -12.03
CA TYR A 315 20.97 -7.87 -11.75
C TYR A 315 20.73 -8.37 -10.32
N GLY A 316 21.29 -7.68 -9.31
CA GLY A 316 21.06 -8.02 -7.90
C GLY A 316 22.01 -9.07 -7.30
N CYS A 317 23.08 -9.46 -7.99
CA CYS A 317 24.02 -10.47 -7.52
C CYS A 317 24.84 -9.96 -6.32
N THR A 318 24.95 -10.77 -5.26
CA THR A 318 25.65 -10.42 -4.02
C THR A 318 26.83 -11.33 -3.68
N LYS A 319 26.90 -12.52 -4.30
CA LYS A 319 27.91 -13.54 -3.99
C LYS A 319 29.27 -13.13 -4.52
N GLY A 320 30.23 -12.98 -3.61
CA GLY A 320 31.63 -12.70 -3.96
C GLY A 320 31.89 -11.26 -4.42
N ILE A 321 30.91 -10.35 -4.26
CA ILE A 321 31.03 -8.97 -4.73
C ILE A 321 31.83 -8.13 -3.73
N ARG A 322 32.77 -7.36 -4.26
CA ARG A 322 33.68 -6.50 -3.51
C ARG A 322 33.53 -5.06 -3.98
N PRO A 323 33.86 -4.08 -3.11
CA PRO A 323 33.91 -2.68 -3.50
C PRO A 323 34.83 -2.47 -4.70
N GLY A 324 34.38 -1.68 -5.68
CA GLY A 324 35.17 -1.28 -6.85
C GLY A 324 35.19 -2.31 -7.98
N MET A 325 34.37 -3.37 -7.92
CA MET A 325 34.18 -4.25 -9.06
C MET A 325 33.34 -3.57 -10.14
N THR A 326 33.73 -3.76 -11.38
CA THR A 326 33.00 -3.35 -12.58
C THR A 326 32.88 -4.55 -13.51
N ILE A 327 31.71 -4.72 -14.10
CA ILE A 327 31.41 -5.79 -15.06
C ILE A 327 30.76 -5.22 -16.31
N THR A 328 30.82 -5.97 -17.40
CA THR A 328 30.06 -5.73 -18.63
C THR A 328 28.63 -6.24 -18.50
N GLU A 329 27.73 -5.81 -19.40
CA GLU A 329 26.37 -6.35 -19.46
C GLU A 329 26.38 -7.86 -19.72
N ALA A 330 27.25 -8.35 -20.60
CA ALA A 330 27.40 -9.78 -20.88
C ALA A 330 27.81 -10.57 -19.63
N GLU A 331 28.73 -10.05 -18.82
CA GLU A 331 29.11 -10.67 -17.55
C GLU A 331 27.97 -10.61 -16.53
N ALA A 332 27.21 -9.52 -16.47
CA ALA A 332 26.03 -9.41 -15.61
C ALA A 332 24.94 -10.43 -15.98
N GLU A 333 24.75 -10.68 -17.27
CA GLU A 333 23.84 -11.70 -17.78
C GLU A 333 24.30 -13.12 -17.44
N GLU A 334 25.60 -13.41 -17.59
CA GLU A 334 26.16 -14.71 -17.21
C GLU A 334 26.00 -14.97 -15.71
N MET A 335 26.28 -13.95 -14.88
CA MET A 335 26.06 -14.03 -13.43
C MET A 335 24.60 -14.30 -13.09
N LEU A 336 23.67 -13.56 -13.69
CA LEU A 336 22.24 -13.77 -13.51
C LEU A 336 21.83 -15.18 -13.95
N ARG A 337 22.33 -15.67 -15.09
CA ARG A 337 22.02 -17.00 -15.62
C ARG A 337 22.47 -18.11 -14.67
N LYS A 338 23.65 -17.94 -14.07
CA LYS A 338 24.20 -18.85 -13.08
C LYS A 338 23.35 -18.87 -11.80
N GLU A 339 22.91 -17.72 -11.29
CA GLU A 339 22.03 -17.67 -10.12
C GLU A 339 20.65 -18.29 -10.41
N LEU A 340 20.08 -18.01 -11.58
CA LEU A 340 18.79 -18.55 -12.01
C LEU A 340 18.75 -20.07 -12.06
N THR A 341 19.89 -20.73 -12.29
CA THR A 341 19.95 -22.19 -12.37
C THR A 341 19.40 -22.86 -11.10
N GLU A 342 19.64 -22.28 -9.93
CA GLU A 342 19.14 -22.82 -8.67
C GLU A 342 17.63 -22.59 -8.50
N PHE A 343 17.12 -21.48 -9.02
CA PHE A 343 15.68 -21.19 -9.01
C PHE A 343 14.91 -22.07 -10.00
N GLU A 344 15.43 -22.25 -11.23
CA GLU A 344 14.88 -23.14 -12.24
C GLU A 344 14.78 -24.58 -11.72
N LYS A 345 15.86 -25.11 -11.13
CA LYS A 345 15.86 -26.43 -10.50
C LYS A 345 14.88 -26.52 -9.33
N GLY A 346 14.76 -25.46 -8.54
CA GLY A 346 13.85 -25.42 -7.40
C GLY A 346 12.39 -25.50 -7.82
N VAL A 347 12.00 -24.69 -8.81
CA VAL A 347 10.65 -24.71 -9.41
C VAL A 347 10.37 -26.07 -10.04
N GLU A 348 11.29 -26.59 -10.85
CA GLU A 348 11.16 -27.89 -11.50
C GLU A 348 10.99 -29.01 -10.48
N ARG A 349 11.81 -29.04 -9.44
CA ARG A 349 11.75 -30.06 -8.38
C ARG A 349 10.42 -30.04 -7.63
N ILE A 350 9.90 -28.85 -7.31
CA ILE A 350 8.68 -28.70 -6.52
C ILE A 350 7.43 -29.00 -7.36
N LEU A 351 7.43 -28.62 -8.64
CA LEU A 351 6.23 -28.66 -9.50
C LEU A 351 6.35 -29.67 -10.65
N SER A 352 7.30 -30.61 -10.61
CA SER A 352 7.57 -31.61 -11.66
C SER A 352 6.35 -32.43 -12.10
N HIS A 353 5.39 -32.64 -11.21
CA HIS A 353 4.16 -33.41 -11.45
C HIS A 353 3.01 -32.56 -12.05
N ILE A 354 3.22 -31.26 -12.20
CA ILE A 354 2.25 -30.31 -12.73
C ILE A 354 2.72 -29.85 -14.12
N PRO A 355 2.05 -30.21 -15.23
CA PRO A 355 2.27 -29.58 -16.52
C PRO A 355 2.12 -28.07 -16.45
N LEU A 356 3.20 -27.40 -16.81
CA LEU A 356 3.25 -25.96 -16.99
C LEU A 356 3.75 -25.70 -18.40
N ASN A 357 3.18 -24.74 -19.11
CA ASN A 357 3.79 -24.27 -20.37
C ASN A 357 5.06 -23.44 -20.08
N GLU A 358 5.79 -23.03 -21.11
CA GLU A 358 7.06 -22.30 -20.95
C GLU A 358 6.91 -20.94 -20.25
N ASN A 359 5.83 -20.22 -20.55
CA ASN A 359 5.55 -18.91 -19.96
C ASN A 359 5.19 -19.04 -18.48
N GLN A 360 4.39 -20.04 -18.12
CA GLN A 360 4.01 -20.33 -16.74
C GLN A 360 5.23 -20.69 -15.89
N PHE A 361 6.09 -21.58 -16.40
CA PHE A 361 7.35 -21.92 -15.75
C PHE A 361 8.22 -20.67 -15.55
N SER A 362 8.38 -19.86 -16.59
CA SER A 362 9.21 -18.65 -16.57
C SER A 362 8.70 -17.59 -15.59
N ALA A 363 7.39 -17.37 -15.51
CA ALA A 363 6.78 -16.45 -14.55
C ALA A 363 6.98 -16.91 -13.10
N LEU A 364 6.86 -18.22 -12.83
CA LEU A 364 7.12 -18.79 -11.50
C LEU A 364 8.60 -18.68 -11.10
N VAL A 365 9.53 -18.87 -12.04
CA VAL A 365 10.96 -18.62 -11.80
C VAL A 365 11.21 -17.15 -11.46
N SER A 366 10.60 -16.19 -12.17
CA SER A 366 10.73 -14.76 -11.83
C SER A 366 10.18 -14.41 -10.45
N LEU A 367 9.01 -14.96 -10.10
CA LEU A 367 8.40 -14.77 -8.78
C LEU A 367 9.29 -15.33 -7.67
N THR A 368 9.80 -16.56 -7.86
CA THR A 368 10.63 -17.22 -6.85
C THR A 368 12.02 -16.62 -6.73
N TYR A 369 12.56 -16.01 -7.78
CA TYR A 369 13.78 -15.20 -7.69
C TYR A 369 13.60 -14.02 -6.72
N ASN A 370 12.42 -13.38 -6.75
CA ASN A 370 12.12 -12.24 -5.89
C ASN A 370 11.79 -12.59 -4.45
N CYS A 371 10.97 -13.62 -4.25
CA CYS A 371 10.37 -13.95 -2.95
C CYS A 371 10.95 -15.22 -2.31
N GLY A 372 11.92 -15.88 -2.96
CA GLY A 372 12.32 -17.24 -2.61
C GLY A 372 11.29 -18.28 -3.05
N MET A 373 11.47 -19.53 -2.63
CA MET A 373 10.61 -20.65 -3.03
C MET A 373 9.24 -20.68 -2.34
N GLU A 374 9.03 -19.85 -1.31
CA GLU A 374 7.82 -19.81 -0.48
C GLU A 374 6.51 -19.79 -1.30
N PRO A 375 6.34 -18.98 -2.37
CA PRO A 375 5.07 -18.92 -3.11
C PRO A 375 4.57 -20.24 -3.68
N ILE A 376 5.47 -21.19 -3.90
CA ILE A 376 5.19 -22.49 -4.49
C ILE A 376 5.37 -23.65 -3.49
N THR A 377 5.59 -23.39 -2.20
CA THR A 377 5.64 -24.47 -1.20
C THR A 377 4.25 -25.03 -0.91
N GLU A 378 4.23 -26.19 -0.25
CA GLU A 378 2.98 -26.89 0.08
C GLU A 378 2.03 -25.99 0.89
N GLY A 379 0.73 -26.10 0.60
CA GLY A 379 -0.31 -25.28 1.25
C GLY A 379 -0.44 -23.85 0.74
N MET A 380 0.50 -23.33 -0.05
CA MET A 380 0.40 -21.98 -0.61
C MET A 380 -0.64 -21.89 -1.72
N THR A 381 -1.27 -20.71 -1.83
CA THR A 381 -2.39 -20.48 -2.77
C THR A 381 -2.01 -20.82 -4.20
N ILE A 382 -0.84 -20.37 -4.68
CA ILE A 382 -0.39 -20.66 -6.05
C ILE A 382 -0.24 -22.17 -6.25
N ARG A 383 0.47 -22.87 -5.36
CA ARG A 383 0.66 -24.33 -5.48
C ARG A 383 -0.65 -25.11 -5.42
N ARG A 384 -1.51 -24.85 -4.44
CA ARG A 384 -2.83 -25.50 -4.31
C ARG A 384 -3.68 -25.33 -5.57
N LYS A 385 -3.63 -24.14 -6.18
CA LYS A 385 -4.37 -23.86 -7.42
C LYS A 385 -3.78 -24.58 -8.63
N LEU A 386 -2.45 -24.67 -8.73
CA LEU A 386 -1.77 -25.43 -9.77
C LEU A 386 -2.05 -26.94 -9.67
N GLU A 387 -2.02 -27.51 -8.46
CA GLU A 387 -2.35 -28.92 -8.20
C GLU A 387 -3.79 -29.25 -8.63
N ALA A 388 -4.71 -28.30 -8.43
CA ALA A 388 -6.10 -28.38 -8.88
C ALA A 388 -6.31 -28.04 -10.37
N ARG A 389 -5.23 -27.80 -11.15
CA ARG A 389 -5.28 -27.36 -12.56
C ARG A 389 -5.99 -26.02 -12.79
N ASP A 390 -6.22 -25.23 -11.74
CA ASP A 390 -6.79 -23.88 -11.81
C ASP A 390 -5.66 -22.87 -12.08
N TYR A 391 -5.17 -22.85 -13.32
CA TYR A 391 -4.07 -21.95 -13.74
C TYR A 391 -4.46 -20.48 -13.63
N ARG A 392 -5.74 -20.14 -13.85
CA ARG A 392 -6.23 -18.76 -13.71
C ARG A 392 -6.23 -18.33 -12.24
N GLY A 393 -6.70 -19.18 -11.34
CA GLY A 393 -6.62 -18.95 -9.90
C GLY A 393 -5.17 -18.90 -9.39
N ALA A 394 -4.27 -19.70 -9.96
CA ALA A 394 -2.85 -19.62 -9.66
C ALA A 394 -2.26 -18.26 -10.07
N ALA A 395 -2.66 -17.73 -11.23
CA ALA A 395 -2.23 -16.43 -11.73
C ALA A 395 -2.68 -15.27 -10.81
N GLU A 396 -3.90 -15.31 -10.28
CA GLU A 396 -4.36 -14.34 -9.26
C GLU A 396 -3.55 -14.43 -7.97
N GLY A 397 -3.05 -15.62 -7.63
CA GLY A 397 -2.19 -15.84 -6.47
C GLY A 397 -0.89 -15.03 -6.50
N PHE A 398 -0.39 -14.62 -7.68
CA PHE A 398 0.79 -13.75 -7.79
C PHE A 398 0.57 -12.40 -7.11
N LEU A 399 -0.64 -11.84 -7.20
CA LEU A 399 -0.96 -10.50 -6.69
C LEU A 399 -0.90 -10.41 -5.16
N LEU A 400 -0.95 -11.55 -4.46
CA LEU A 400 -0.79 -11.64 -3.01
C LEU A 400 0.66 -11.37 -2.55
N TRP A 401 1.62 -11.57 -3.45
CA TRP A 401 3.07 -11.42 -3.19
C TRP A 401 3.56 -10.00 -3.50
N ASN A 402 2.83 -9.01 -2.98
CA ASN A 402 3.06 -7.59 -3.22
C ASN A 402 3.58 -6.82 -2.00
N LYS A 403 3.93 -7.51 -0.90
CA LYS A 403 4.34 -6.87 0.36
C LYS A 403 5.84 -7.01 0.63
N GLY A 404 6.43 -5.97 1.20
CA GLY A 404 7.76 -5.98 1.79
C GLY A 404 7.77 -5.16 3.08
N GLY A 405 8.40 -5.68 4.15
CA GLY A 405 8.36 -5.02 5.46
C GLY A 405 6.94 -4.86 6.03
N GLY A 406 6.03 -5.78 5.72
CA GLY A 406 4.64 -5.77 6.18
C GLY A 406 3.69 -4.82 5.44
N ARG A 407 4.12 -4.16 4.36
CA ARG A 407 3.30 -3.21 3.59
C ARG A 407 3.31 -3.54 2.10
N VAL A 408 2.22 -3.23 1.40
CA VAL A 408 2.14 -3.34 -0.07
C VAL A 408 3.13 -2.35 -0.70
N LEU A 409 3.97 -2.83 -1.60
CA LEU A 409 4.97 -2.03 -2.32
C LEU A 409 4.52 -1.87 -3.78
N PRO A 410 4.34 -0.64 -4.31
CA PRO A 410 3.89 -0.43 -5.68
C PRO A 410 4.78 -1.10 -6.74
N GLY A 411 6.09 -1.14 -6.52
CA GLY A 411 7.02 -1.86 -7.41
C GLY A 411 6.77 -3.36 -7.45
N LEU A 412 6.39 -3.97 -6.31
CA LEU A 412 6.01 -5.38 -6.29
C LEU A 412 4.64 -5.58 -6.94
N VAL A 413 3.66 -4.69 -6.74
CA VAL A 413 2.37 -4.76 -7.45
C VAL A 413 2.59 -4.81 -8.97
N LYS A 414 3.36 -3.85 -9.51
CA LYS A 414 3.69 -3.80 -10.94
C LYS A 414 4.44 -5.06 -11.41
N ARG A 415 5.41 -5.56 -10.62
CA ARG A 415 6.13 -6.81 -10.93
C ARG A 415 5.20 -8.01 -10.99
N ARG A 416 4.31 -8.17 -10.00
CA ARG A 416 3.33 -9.27 -9.95
C ARG A 416 2.35 -9.22 -11.11
N GLU A 417 1.94 -8.03 -11.56
CA GLU A 417 1.10 -7.87 -12.75
C GLU A 417 1.80 -8.32 -14.04
N MET A 418 3.07 -7.98 -14.23
CA MET A 418 3.86 -8.42 -15.39
C MET A 418 4.05 -9.94 -15.40
N GLU A 419 4.40 -10.52 -14.26
CA GLU A 419 4.56 -11.98 -14.11
C GLU A 419 3.23 -12.72 -14.32
N ARG A 420 2.13 -12.22 -13.74
CA ARG A 420 0.77 -12.74 -13.96
C ARG A 420 0.39 -12.70 -15.44
N LYS A 421 0.67 -11.58 -16.13
CA LYS A 421 0.39 -11.44 -17.56
C LYS A 421 1.16 -12.46 -18.39
N LEU A 422 2.45 -12.66 -18.10
CA LEU A 422 3.23 -13.71 -18.76
C LEU A 422 2.64 -15.08 -18.47
N PHE A 423 2.31 -15.39 -17.21
CA PHE A 423 1.74 -16.68 -16.80
C PHE A 423 0.45 -17.05 -17.55
N LEU A 424 -0.38 -16.04 -17.87
CA LEU A 424 -1.63 -16.21 -18.61
C LEU A 424 -1.46 -16.26 -20.14
N THR A 425 -0.25 -16.03 -20.66
CA THR A 425 0.02 -16.04 -22.10
C THR A 425 0.21 -17.48 -22.58
N GLU A 426 -0.63 -17.91 -23.52
CA GLU A 426 -0.53 -19.24 -24.16
C GLU A 426 0.74 -19.35 -25.03
N VAL A 427 1.23 -20.58 -25.22
CA VAL A 427 2.45 -20.91 -25.97
C VAL A 427 2.12 -21.96 -27.02
#